data_AF-A0A924LY66-F1
#
_entry.id   AF-A0A924LY66-F1
#
_cell.length_a   1.000
_cell.length_b   1.000
_cell.length_c   1.000
_cell.angle_alpha   90.00
_cell.angle_beta   90.00
_cell.angle_gamma   90.00
#
_symmetry.space_group_name_H-M   'P 1'
#
loop_
_entity.id
_entity.type
_entity.pdbx_description
1 polymer ?
#
loop_
_entity_poly.entity_id
_entity_poly.type
_entity_poly.pdbx_seq_one_letter_code
_entity_poly.pdbx_strand_id
1 'polypeptide(L)'
;MRADAPESVLLDDALAGWRIVVNARLTELVGGNDTPPSLLGFASALTYSLLAPGKRIRPALVLAAADACGVTPVNIAGAVDVACAWELIHTYSLVHDDLPAMDDDALRRGMPTSHVKYGDGVAILVGDALQAEAFRVVADARGVGDRDRVQLVSLLARAA
;
A
#
# COMPACT_ATOMS: atom_id res chain seq x y z
N MET A 1 -2.39 0.50 -39.30
CA MET A 1 -3.05 -0.75 -38.85
C MET A 1 -2.37 -1.16 -37.54
N ARG A 2 -2.89 -0.69 -36.40
CA ARG A 2 -2.41 -1.17 -35.09
C ARG A 2 -3.09 -2.52 -34.87
N ALA A 3 -2.32 -3.56 -34.61
CA ALA A 3 -2.89 -4.84 -34.18
C ALA A 3 -3.52 -4.63 -32.81
N ASP A 4 -4.82 -4.90 -32.68
CA ASP A 4 -5.49 -4.90 -31.39
C ASP A 4 -4.93 -6.06 -30.57
N ALA A 5 -4.26 -5.74 -29.46
CA ALA A 5 -3.83 -6.74 -28.49
C ALA A 5 -5.07 -7.39 -27.86
N PRO A 6 -5.03 -8.69 -27.52
CA PRO A 6 -6.13 -9.33 -26.79
C PRO A 6 -6.42 -8.59 -25.49
N GLU A 7 -7.69 -8.50 -25.09
CA GLU A 7 -8.14 -7.78 -23.90
C GLU A 7 -7.42 -8.23 -22.60
N SER A 8 -7.05 -9.52 -22.51
CA SER A 8 -6.25 -10.05 -21.41
C SER A 8 -4.83 -9.50 -21.36
N VAL A 9 -4.21 -9.26 -22.52
CA VAL A 9 -2.87 -8.66 -22.62
C VAL A 9 -2.90 -7.20 -22.19
N LEU A 10 -3.97 -6.48 -22.52
CA LEU A 10 -4.16 -5.09 -22.08
C LEU A 10 -4.30 -4.97 -20.56
N LEU A 11 -5.01 -5.89 -19.92
CA LEU A 11 -5.15 -5.92 -18.46
C LEU A 11 -3.82 -6.25 -17.78
N ASP A 12 -3.09 -7.26 -18.26
CA ASP A 12 -1.81 -7.66 -17.68
C ASP A 12 -0.77 -6.54 -17.78
N ASP A 13 -0.72 -5.82 -18.91
CA ASP A 13 0.16 -4.68 -19.12
C ASP A 13 -0.20 -3.50 -18.21
N ALA A 14 -1.49 -3.19 -18.07
CA ALA A 14 -1.97 -2.12 -17.18
C ALA A 14 -1.63 -2.42 -15.70
N LEU A 15 -1.89 -3.66 -15.25
CA LEU A 15 -1.54 -4.11 -13.90
C LEU A 15 -0.04 -4.06 -13.65
N ALA A 16 0.78 -4.43 -14.64
CA ALA A 16 2.23 -4.34 -14.55
C ALA A 16 2.69 -2.88 -14.38
N GLY A 17 2.13 -1.96 -15.17
CA GLY A 17 2.42 -0.52 -15.09
C GLY A 17 2.08 0.07 -13.72
N TRP A 18 0.87 -0.17 -13.23
CA TRP A 18 0.46 0.30 -11.90
C TRP A 18 1.29 -0.29 -10.77
N ARG A 19 1.65 -1.58 -10.86
CA ARG A 19 2.50 -2.22 -9.85
C ARG A 19 3.87 -1.55 -9.76
N ILE A 20 4.47 -1.14 -10.87
CA ILE A 20 5.75 -0.42 -10.88
C ILE A 20 5.62 0.91 -10.13
N VAL A 21 4.62 1.73 -10.49
CA VAL A 21 4.41 3.05 -9.89
C VAL A 21 4.11 2.94 -8.39
N VAL A 22 3.25 2.01 -8.00
CA VAL A 22 2.88 1.78 -6.61
C VAL A 22 4.08 1.29 -5.79
N ASN A 23 4.84 0.30 -6.29
CA ASN A 23 6.01 -0.19 -5.54
C ASN A 23 7.08 0.90 -5.39
N ALA A 24 7.29 1.74 -6.41
CA ALA A 24 8.20 2.87 -6.31
C ALA A 24 7.76 3.83 -5.19
N ARG A 25 6.47 4.20 -5.19
CA ARG A 25 5.93 5.10 -4.16
C ARG A 25 5.95 4.49 -2.76
N LEU A 26 5.58 3.23 -2.59
CA LEU A 26 5.67 2.53 -1.30
C LEU A 26 7.11 2.49 -0.78
N THR A 27 8.10 2.32 -1.66
CA THR A 27 9.52 2.35 -1.29
C THR A 27 9.93 3.72 -0.77
N GLU A 28 9.46 4.81 -1.39
CA GLU A 28 9.70 6.17 -0.90
C GLU A 28 9.08 6.42 0.48
N LEU A 29 7.86 5.91 0.71
CA LEU A 29 7.13 6.11 1.96
C LEU A 29 7.82 5.45 3.16
N VAL A 30 8.47 4.29 2.98
CA VAL A 30 9.16 3.57 4.08
C VAL A 30 10.68 3.74 4.09
N GLY A 31 11.27 4.25 3.01
CA GLY A 31 12.71 4.45 2.86
C GLY A 31 13.17 5.91 2.90
N GLY A 32 12.24 6.88 2.92
CA GLY A 32 12.55 8.30 2.87
C GLY A 32 12.80 8.97 4.22
N ASN A 33 13.31 10.21 4.16
CA ASN A 33 13.49 11.10 5.32
C ASN A 33 12.16 11.49 6.02
N ASP A 34 11.02 11.18 5.42
CA ASP A 34 9.68 11.39 5.98
C ASP A 34 9.25 10.27 6.94
N THR A 35 10.07 9.24 7.13
CA THR A 35 9.82 8.19 8.11
C THR A 35 9.82 8.81 9.52
N PRO A 36 8.71 8.76 10.28
CA PRO A 36 8.67 9.28 11.64
C PRO A 36 9.80 8.67 12.48
N PRO A 37 10.48 9.45 13.35
CA PRO A 37 11.58 8.93 14.16
C PRO A 37 11.23 7.70 15.01
N SER A 38 9.96 7.55 15.39
CA SER A 38 9.43 6.38 16.08
C SER A 38 9.48 5.08 15.27
N LEU A 39 9.58 5.18 13.93
CA LEU A 39 9.63 4.04 13.01
C LEU A 39 11.05 3.67 12.56
N LEU A 40 12.06 4.51 12.83
CA LEU A 40 13.46 4.24 12.44
C LEU A 40 14.00 2.93 13.04
N GLY A 41 13.58 2.58 14.26
CA GLY A 41 13.96 1.32 14.92
C GLY A 41 13.42 0.06 14.24
N PHE A 42 12.39 0.19 13.40
CA PHE A 42 11.70 -0.93 12.73
C PHE A 42 11.66 -0.77 11.21
N ALA A 43 12.43 0.17 10.64
CA ALA A 43 12.42 0.47 9.20
C ALA A 43 12.67 -0.78 8.34
N SER A 44 13.54 -1.69 8.79
CA SER A 44 13.78 -2.97 8.09
C SER A 44 12.54 -3.87 8.11
N ALA A 45 11.82 -3.96 9.23
CA ALA A 45 10.62 -4.79 9.37
C ALA A 45 9.43 -4.21 8.60
N LEU A 46 9.28 -2.88 8.59
CA LEU A 46 8.32 -2.15 7.76
C LEU A 46 8.56 -2.41 6.27
N THR A 47 9.78 -2.15 5.82
CA THR A 47 10.19 -2.37 4.42
C THR A 47 10.00 -3.82 4.02
N TYR A 48 10.42 -4.76 4.87
CA TYR A 48 10.27 -6.19 4.62
C TYR A 48 8.80 -6.60 4.42
N SER A 49 7.92 -6.17 5.32
CA SER A 49 6.51 -6.55 5.29
C SER A 49 5.78 -5.91 4.12
N LEU A 50 6.00 -4.60 3.90
CA LEU A 50 5.31 -3.83 2.87
C LEU A 50 5.77 -4.19 1.45
N LEU A 51 7.08 -4.37 1.25
CA LEU A 51 7.66 -4.65 -0.07
C LEU A 51 7.81 -6.15 -0.35
N ALA A 52 7.27 -7.02 0.52
CA ALA A 52 7.14 -8.44 0.22
C ALA A 52 6.38 -8.66 -1.10
N PRO A 53 6.70 -9.71 -1.89
CA PRO A 53 6.06 -9.96 -3.17
C PRO A 53 4.55 -9.95 -3.06
N GLY A 54 3.85 -9.18 -3.91
CA GLY A 54 2.40 -9.02 -3.83
C GLY A 54 1.79 -8.63 -5.16
N LYS A 55 0.51 -9.00 -5.34
CA LYS A 55 -0.23 -8.73 -6.59
C LYS A 55 -0.62 -7.25 -6.76
N ARG A 56 -0.65 -6.48 -5.65
CA ARG A 56 -1.07 -5.07 -5.61
C ARG A 56 -2.47 -4.81 -6.22
N ILE A 57 -3.41 -5.73 -6.00
CA ILE A 57 -4.76 -5.65 -6.57
C ILE A 57 -5.53 -4.43 -6.05
N ARG A 58 -5.44 -4.12 -4.75
CA ARG A 58 -6.14 -2.97 -4.16
C ARG A 58 -5.65 -1.63 -4.76
N PRO A 59 -4.34 -1.36 -4.81
CA PRO A 59 -3.82 -0.19 -5.52
C PRO A 59 -4.24 -0.12 -7.00
N ALA A 60 -4.17 -1.25 -7.70
CA ALA A 60 -4.57 -1.31 -9.10
C ALA A 60 -6.04 -0.91 -9.30
N LEU A 61 -6.95 -1.38 -8.44
CA LEU A 61 -8.37 -1.00 -8.51
C LEU A 61 -8.59 0.50 -8.25
N VAL A 62 -7.84 1.09 -7.31
CA VAL A 62 -7.91 2.54 -7.03
C VAL A 62 -7.46 3.34 -8.25
N LEU A 63 -6.34 2.95 -8.86
CA LEU A 63 -5.80 3.63 -10.04
C LEU A 63 -6.69 3.41 -11.27
N ALA A 64 -7.27 2.23 -11.45
CA ALA A 64 -8.26 1.95 -12.49
C ALA A 64 -9.49 2.85 -12.34
N ALA A 65 -10.00 3.00 -11.12
CA ALA A 65 -11.15 3.85 -10.85
C ALA A 65 -10.81 5.34 -11.09
N ALA A 66 -9.62 5.79 -10.67
CA ALA A 66 -9.16 7.15 -10.94
C ALA A 66 -9.06 7.44 -12.45
N ASP A 67 -8.46 6.51 -13.21
CA ASP A 67 -8.35 6.60 -14.68
C ASP A 67 -9.74 6.63 -15.35
N ALA A 68 -10.64 5.73 -14.94
CA ALA A 68 -12.02 5.70 -15.45
C ALA A 68 -12.81 6.98 -15.13
N CYS A 69 -12.48 7.68 -14.05
CA CYS A 69 -13.05 8.98 -13.68
C CYS A 69 -12.32 10.17 -14.34
N GLY A 70 -11.33 9.93 -15.20
CA GLY A 70 -10.64 10.97 -15.96
C GLY A 70 -9.52 11.69 -15.20
N VAL A 71 -8.96 11.08 -14.16
CA VAL A 71 -7.75 11.60 -13.50
C VAL A 71 -6.58 11.53 -14.47
N THR A 72 -6.06 12.69 -14.86
CA THR A 72 -4.99 12.77 -15.86
C THR A 72 -3.62 12.41 -15.27
N PRO A 73 -2.62 12.05 -16.10
CA PRO A 73 -1.25 11.79 -15.64
C PRO A 73 -0.62 12.93 -14.83
N VAL A 74 -1.05 14.18 -15.04
CA VAL A 74 -0.58 15.36 -14.30
C VAL A 74 -1.08 15.36 -12.85
N ASN A 75 -2.24 14.75 -12.59
CA ASN A 75 -2.87 14.66 -11.27
C ASN A 75 -2.80 13.25 -10.65
N ILE A 76 -2.09 12.32 -11.30
CA ILE A 76 -2.03 10.92 -10.86
C ILE A 76 -1.35 10.76 -9.50
N ALA A 77 -0.48 11.69 -9.10
CA ALA A 77 0.30 11.59 -7.86
C ALA A 77 -0.59 11.39 -6.62
N GLY A 78 -1.69 12.16 -6.51
CA GLY A 78 -2.66 11.99 -5.43
C GLY A 78 -3.39 10.65 -5.48
N ALA A 79 -3.74 10.17 -6.67
CA ALA A 79 -4.35 8.84 -6.83
C ALA A 79 -3.38 7.72 -6.45
N VAL A 80 -2.08 7.88 -6.74
CA VAL A 80 -1.03 6.94 -6.33
C VAL A 80 -0.85 6.95 -4.81
N ASP A 81 -0.85 8.12 -4.16
CA ASP A 81 -0.80 8.22 -2.69
C ASP A 81 -2.00 7.48 -2.07
N VAL A 82 -3.22 7.71 -2.56
CA VAL A 82 -4.44 7.02 -2.07
C VAL A 82 -4.35 5.51 -2.33
N ALA A 83 -3.87 5.09 -3.51
CA ALA A 83 -3.66 3.69 -3.82
C ALA A 83 -2.66 3.03 -2.86
N CYS A 84 -1.57 3.73 -2.52
CA CYS A 84 -0.58 3.26 -1.55
C CYS A 84 -1.17 3.16 -0.14
N ALA A 85 -2.02 4.11 0.29
CA ALA A 85 -2.71 4.03 1.58
C ALA A 85 -3.53 2.74 1.73
N TRP A 86 -4.22 2.31 0.67
CA TRP A 86 -4.94 1.03 0.70
C TRP A 86 -4.03 -0.20 0.77
N GLU A 87 -2.83 -0.16 0.20
CA GLU A 87 -1.86 -1.25 0.37
C GLU A 87 -1.23 -1.25 1.75
N LEU A 88 -1.04 -0.08 2.37
CA LEU A 88 -0.60 0.05 3.76
C LEU A 88 -1.64 -0.58 4.70
N ILE A 89 -2.94 -0.26 4.50
CA ILE A 89 -4.05 -0.91 5.20
C ILE A 89 -4.03 -2.42 5.02
N HIS A 90 -3.90 -2.89 3.78
CA HIS A 90 -3.83 -4.31 3.50
C HIS A 90 -2.64 -5.00 4.16
N THR A 91 -1.48 -4.34 4.16
CA THR A 91 -0.25 -4.94 4.70
C THR A 91 -0.32 -5.00 6.21
N TYR A 92 -0.85 -3.97 6.90
CA TYR A 92 -1.00 -4.08 8.36
C TYR A 92 -1.89 -5.25 8.72
N SER A 93 -3.01 -5.44 8.00
CA SER A 93 -3.97 -6.49 8.36
C SER A 93 -3.29 -7.84 8.27
N LEU A 94 -2.54 -8.10 7.19
CA LEU A 94 -1.78 -9.34 7.04
C LEU A 94 -0.72 -9.54 8.12
N VAL A 95 0.03 -8.49 8.47
CA VAL A 95 1.08 -8.57 9.51
C VAL A 95 0.48 -8.93 10.86
N HIS A 96 -0.66 -8.34 11.20
CA HIS A 96 -1.36 -8.65 12.43
C HIS A 96 -2.00 -10.05 12.34
N ASP A 97 -2.71 -10.39 11.27
CA ASP A 97 -3.37 -11.69 11.08
C ASP A 97 -2.36 -12.83 11.24
N ASP A 98 -1.12 -12.65 10.78
CA ASP A 98 -0.04 -13.63 10.91
C ASP A 98 0.40 -13.90 12.36
N LEU A 99 0.05 -13.07 13.35
CA LEU A 99 0.52 -13.23 14.73
C LEU A 99 0.04 -14.54 15.36
N PRO A 100 0.75 -15.10 16.36
CA PRO A 100 0.34 -16.32 17.07
C PRO A 100 -1.03 -16.24 17.75
N ALA A 101 -1.46 -15.02 18.08
CA ALA A 101 -2.77 -14.76 18.67
C ALA A 101 -3.93 -14.76 17.66
N MET A 102 -3.63 -14.81 16.36
CA MET A 102 -4.60 -14.85 15.26
C MET A 102 -4.41 -16.12 14.43
N ASP A 103 -3.82 -16.05 13.23
CA ASP A 103 -3.69 -17.21 12.34
C ASP A 103 -2.45 -18.07 12.64
N ASP A 104 -1.47 -17.54 13.40
CA ASP A 104 -0.20 -18.21 13.72
C ASP A 104 0.56 -18.71 12.47
N ASP A 105 0.47 -17.95 11.38
CA ASP A 105 1.09 -18.30 10.10
C ASP A 105 2.61 -18.12 10.18
N ALA A 106 3.36 -19.20 9.99
CA ALA A 106 4.83 -19.13 9.96
C ALA A 106 5.39 -18.56 8.64
N LEU A 107 4.63 -18.70 7.54
CA LEU A 107 5.05 -18.31 6.20
C LEU A 107 3.92 -17.59 5.46
N ARG A 108 4.28 -16.50 4.76
CA ARG A 108 3.41 -15.81 3.80
C ARG A 108 4.12 -15.68 2.48
N ARG A 109 3.49 -16.20 1.41
CA ARG A 109 4.02 -16.19 0.04
C ARG A 109 5.45 -16.76 -0.07
N GLY A 110 5.72 -17.83 0.70
CA GLY A 110 7.02 -18.50 0.74
C GLY A 110 8.10 -17.80 1.56
N MET A 111 7.77 -16.70 2.24
CA MET A 111 8.68 -15.93 3.11
C MET A 111 8.24 -16.05 4.57
N PRO A 112 9.16 -16.04 5.55
CA PRO A 112 8.81 -15.91 6.97
C PRO A 112 7.88 -14.73 7.22
N THR A 113 6.86 -14.92 8.06
CA THR A 113 6.00 -13.79 8.47
C THR A 113 6.78 -12.83 9.36
N SER A 114 6.24 -11.62 9.52
CA SER A 114 6.95 -10.54 10.25
C SER A 114 7.30 -10.95 11.68
N HIS A 115 6.38 -11.63 12.38
CA HIS A 115 6.58 -12.06 13.75
C HIS A 115 7.62 -13.20 13.84
N VAL A 116 7.63 -14.15 12.90
CA VAL A 116 8.67 -15.19 12.86
C VAL A 116 10.06 -14.59 12.67
N LYS A 117 10.18 -13.54 11.84
CA LYS A 117 11.47 -12.95 11.51
C LYS A 117 11.97 -11.93 12.54
N TYR A 118 11.08 -11.12 13.10
CA TYR A 118 11.44 -9.97 13.93
C TYR A 118 10.87 -10.03 15.36
N GLY A 119 10.04 -11.03 15.66
CA GLY A 119 9.34 -11.19 16.93
C GLY A 119 7.99 -10.47 16.99
N ASP A 120 7.09 -11.00 17.81
CA ASP A 120 5.69 -10.55 17.93
C ASP A 120 5.57 -9.07 18.25
N GLY A 121 6.36 -8.57 19.20
CA GLY A 121 6.33 -7.16 19.60
C GLY A 121 6.70 -6.21 18.46
N VAL A 122 7.63 -6.61 17.58
CA VAL A 122 8.00 -5.82 16.40
C VAL A 122 6.89 -5.90 15.35
N ALA A 123 6.31 -7.07 15.12
CA ALA A 123 5.22 -7.26 14.17
C ALA A 123 3.97 -6.44 14.54
N ILE A 124 3.63 -6.38 15.83
CA ILE A 124 2.54 -5.52 16.34
C ILE A 124 2.80 -4.06 15.97
N LEU A 125 3.98 -3.53 16.32
CA LEU A 125 4.34 -2.13 16.04
C LEU A 125 4.44 -1.82 14.54
N VAL A 126 4.84 -2.80 13.72
CA VAL A 126 4.82 -2.66 12.25
C VAL A 126 3.40 -2.48 11.75
N GLY A 127 2.44 -3.29 12.23
CA GLY A 127 1.04 -3.13 11.83
C GLY A 127 0.47 -1.77 12.26
N ASP A 128 0.69 -1.37 13.52
CA ASP A 128 0.23 -0.07 14.04
C ASP A 128 0.78 1.10 13.22
N ALA A 129 2.06 1.03 12.87
CA ALA A 129 2.74 2.02 12.07
C ALA A 129 2.18 2.12 10.65
N LEU A 130 1.95 0.98 9.98
CA LEU A 130 1.39 0.93 8.63
C LEU A 130 -0.05 1.48 8.61
N GLN A 131 -0.85 1.18 9.64
CA GLN A 131 -2.21 1.71 9.76
C GLN A 131 -2.20 3.23 9.91
N ALA A 132 -1.39 3.78 10.83
CA ALA A 132 -1.27 5.21 11.03
C ALA A 132 -0.73 5.94 9.78
N GLU A 133 0.26 5.35 9.13
CA GLU A 133 0.86 5.89 7.91
C GLU A 133 -0.15 5.97 6.76
N ALA A 134 -1.04 4.99 6.63
CA ALA A 134 -2.09 5.02 5.62
C ALA A 134 -2.97 6.28 5.73
N PHE A 135 -3.35 6.67 6.94
CA PHE A 135 -4.13 7.91 7.17
C PHE A 135 -3.32 9.16 6.86
N ARG A 136 -2.06 9.21 7.27
CA ARG A 136 -1.16 10.33 6.97
C ARG A 136 -1.00 10.54 5.47
N VAL A 137 -0.78 9.45 4.72
CA VAL A 137 -0.62 9.47 3.26
C VAL A 137 -1.86 10.05 2.57
N VAL A 138 -3.07 9.68 3.00
CA VAL A 138 -4.30 10.26 2.43
C VAL A 138 -4.45 11.74 2.79
N ALA A 139 -4.14 12.11 4.04
CA ALA A 139 -4.22 13.50 4.50
C ALA A 139 -3.24 14.43 3.74
N ASP A 140 -2.08 13.91 3.36
CA ASP A 140 -1.02 14.63 2.66
C ASP A 140 -1.08 14.47 1.13
N ALA A 141 -2.04 13.71 0.60
CA ALA A 141 -2.13 13.35 -0.82
C ALA A 141 -2.15 14.59 -1.74
N ARG A 142 -1.07 14.78 -2.49
CA ARG A 142 -0.88 16.01 -3.29
C ARG A 142 -1.83 16.03 -4.48
N GLY A 143 -2.35 17.22 -4.80
CA GLY A 143 -3.30 17.38 -5.92
C GLY A 143 -4.72 16.90 -5.64
N VAL A 144 -4.99 16.38 -4.43
CA VAL A 144 -6.34 16.10 -3.94
C VAL A 144 -6.83 17.30 -3.12
N GLY A 145 -8.06 17.76 -3.33
CA GLY A 145 -8.63 18.88 -2.57
C GLY A 145 -8.93 18.52 -1.13
N ASP A 146 -8.87 19.49 -0.20
CA ASP A 146 -9.01 19.24 1.25
C ASP A 146 -10.31 18.50 1.60
N ARG A 147 -11.43 18.89 0.98
CA ARG A 147 -12.73 18.23 1.16
C ARG A 147 -12.65 16.75 0.77
N ASP A 148 -12.01 16.45 -0.35
CA ASP A 148 -11.88 15.08 -0.86
C ASP A 148 -10.94 14.26 0.02
N ARG A 149 -9.86 14.85 0.55
CA ARG A 149 -8.97 14.16 1.51
C ARG A 149 -9.70 13.78 2.79
N VAL A 150 -10.51 14.68 3.36
CA VAL A 150 -11.34 14.36 4.55
C VAL A 150 -12.31 13.23 4.23
N GLN A 151 -12.96 13.26 3.06
CA GLN A 151 -13.86 12.19 2.64
C GLN A 151 -13.13 10.86 2.46
N LEU A 152 -11.95 10.86 1.84
CA LEU A 152 -11.12 9.68 1.65
C LEU A 152 -10.64 9.11 2.98
N VAL A 153 -10.22 9.94 3.94
CA VAL A 153 -9.88 9.50 5.31
C VAL A 153 -11.08 8.85 5.98
N SER A 154 -12.27 9.44 5.87
CA SER A 154 -13.49 8.85 6.42
C SER A 154 -13.85 7.53 5.76
N LEU A 155 -13.70 7.40 4.44
CA LEU A 155 -13.92 6.15 3.72
C LEU A 155 -12.91 5.07 4.12
N LEU A 156 -11.64 5.43 4.25
CA LEU A 156 -10.58 4.52 4.69
C LEU A 156 -10.86 4.01 6.11
N ALA A 157 -11.19 4.90 7.04
CA ALA A 157 -11.50 4.55 8.43
C ALA A 157 -12.75 3.67 8.60
N ARG A 158 -13.74 3.81 7.70
CA ARG A 158 -14.96 3.00 7.74
C ARG A 158 -14.76 1.59 7.20
N ALA A 159 -13.74 1.39 6.37
CA ALA A 159 -13.46 0.14 5.69
C ALA A 159 -12.33 -0.67 6.32
N ALA A 160 -11.45 -0.01 7.08
CA ALA A 160 -10.36 -0.60 7.85
C ALA A 160 -10.85 -1.33 9.10
#